data_AF-A0A5P9P129-F1
#
_entry.id   AF-A0A5P9P129-F1
#
_cell.length_a   1.000
_cell.length_b   1.000
_cell.length_c   1.000
_cell.angle_alpha   90.00
_cell.angle_beta   90.00
_cell.angle_gamma   90.00
#
_symmetry.space_group_name_H-M   'P 1'
#
loop_
_entity.id
_entity.type
_entity.pdbx_description
1 polymer ?
#
loop_
_entity_poly.entity_id
_entity_poly.type
_entity_poly.pdbx_seq_one_letter_code
_entity_poly.pdbx_strand_id
1 'polypeptide(L)'
;MTDASDSEGSRALPERINRLAADGDETDDATKQLALELVRTHHDRINELYYENGFSDAEAEALALDEAGVTPAGATLVMTATGRSDDDVEAALESVTDRTAA
;
A
#
# COMPACT_ATOMS: atom_id res chain seq x y z
N MET A 1 -9.47 -23.98 -18.69
CA MET A 1 -8.90 -22.73 -19.21
C MET A 1 -8.68 -21.85 -18.01
N THR A 2 -7.47 -21.84 -17.46
CA THR A 2 -7.12 -21.06 -16.28
C THR A 2 -6.85 -19.65 -16.76
N ASP A 3 -7.70 -18.72 -16.36
CA ASP A 3 -7.61 -17.32 -16.68
C ASP A 3 -6.33 -16.75 -16.05
N ALA A 4 -5.27 -16.64 -16.85
CA ALA A 4 -3.99 -16.09 -16.44
C ALA A 4 -4.01 -14.55 -16.41
N SER A 5 -5.15 -13.92 -16.71
CA SER A 5 -5.27 -12.48 -16.85
C SER A 5 -5.32 -11.72 -15.52
N ASP A 6 -5.66 -12.38 -14.41
CA ASP A 6 -5.73 -11.75 -13.08
C ASP A 6 -4.36 -11.64 -12.38
N SER A 7 -3.38 -12.49 -12.72
CA SER A 7 -2.09 -12.52 -12.02
C SER A 7 -1.10 -11.46 -12.50
N GLU A 8 -1.19 -11.01 -13.75
CA GLU A 8 -0.31 -9.93 -14.26
C GLU A 8 -0.82 -8.54 -13.83
N GLY A 9 -2.13 -8.35 -13.71
CA GLY A 9 -2.72 -7.11 -13.19
C GLY A 9 -2.34 -6.85 -11.75
N SER A 10 -2.45 -7.86 -10.88
CA SER A 10 -2.17 -7.72 -9.43
C SER A 10 -0.71 -7.43 -9.12
N ARG A 11 0.25 -8.03 -9.83
CA ARG A 11 1.69 -7.72 -9.67
C ARG A 11 2.09 -6.37 -10.26
N ALA A 12 1.35 -5.88 -11.26
CA ALA A 12 1.60 -4.58 -11.87
C ALA A 12 1.12 -3.39 -11.01
N LEU A 13 0.22 -3.61 -10.04
CA LEU A 13 -0.34 -2.52 -9.22
C LEU A 13 0.71 -1.85 -8.31
N PRO A 14 1.52 -2.58 -7.50
CA PRO A 14 2.61 -1.97 -6.74
C PRO A 14 3.60 -1.20 -7.63
N GLU A 15 4.00 -1.76 -8.77
CA GLU A 15 4.92 -1.11 -9.71
C GLU A 15 4.32 0.16 -10.33
N ARG A 16 3.02 0.17 -10.62
CA ARG A 16 2.33 1.34 -11.16
C ARG A 16 2.18 2.44 -10.11
N ILE A 17 1.84 2.09 -8.87
CA ILE A 17 1.82 3.03 -7.74
C ILE A 17 3.20 3.65 -7.50
N ASN A 18 4.25 2.82 -7.53
CA ASN A 18 5.62 3.31 -7.35
C ASN A 18 6.04 4.28 -8.45
N ARG A 19 5.70 4.01 -9.72
CA ARG A 19 5.93 4.95 -10.82
C ARG A 19 5.12 6.22 -10.67
N LEU A 20 3.86 6.11 -10.29
CA LEU A 20 3.00 7.27 -10.07
C LEU A 20 3.55 8.18 -8.96
N ALA A 21 4.02 7.61 -7.86
CA ALA A 21 4.64 8.36 -6.78
C ALA A 21 5.95 9.06 -7.20
N ALA A 22 6.67 8.51 -8.18
CA ALA A 22 7.90 9.09 -8.71
C ALA A 22 7.65 10.18 -9.78
N ASP A 23 6.72 9.93 -10.70
CA ASP A 23 6.52 10.75 -11.91
C ASP A 23 5.39 11.78 -11.76
N GLY A 24 4.41 11.54 -10.87
CA GLY A 24 3.32 12.47 -10.55
C GLY A 24 2.26 12.66 -11.64
N ASP A 25 2.13 11.72 -12.58
CA ASP A 25 1.47 11.92 -13.88
C ASP A 25 0.01 11.38 -13.98
N GLU A 26 -0.66 11.08 -12.86
CA GLU A 26 -2.10 10.71 -12.85
C GLU A 26 -2.98 11.73 -12.08
N THR A 27 -4.28 11.75 -12.40
CA THR A 27 -5.26 12.60 -11.72
C THR A 27 -5.60 12.05 -10.34
N ASP A 28 -5.98 12.91 -9.41
CA ASP A 28 -6.36 12.53 -8.03
C ASP A 28 -7.39 11.39 -7.97
N ASP A 29 -8.38 11.40 -8.87
CA ASP A 29 -9.41 10.35 -8.94
C ASP A 29 -8.85 8.99 -9.40
N ALA A 30 -7.92 8.99 -10.37
CA ALA A 30 -7.29 7.77 -10.85
C ALA A 30 -6.32 7.19 -9.80
N THR A 31 -5.51 8.07 -9.20
CA THR A 31 -4.64 7.76 -8.06
C THR A 31 -5.43 7.09 -6.94
N LYS A 32 -6.58 7.65 -6.57
CA LYS A 32 -7.43 7.10 -5.52
C LYS A 32 -8.02 5.73 -5.88
N GLN A 33 -8.41 5.52 -7.15
CA GLN A 33 -8.91 4.22 -7.59
C GLN A 33 -7.84 3.14 -7.51
N LEU A 34 -6.61 3.44 -7.96
CA LEU A 34 -5.48 2.52 -7.87
C LEU A 34 -5.11 2.21 -6.42
N ALA A 35 -5.08 3.24 -5.56
CA ALA A 35 -4.81 3.07 -4.13
C ALA A 35 -5.85 2.16 -3.46
N LEU A 36 -7.15 2.38 -3.73
CA LEU A 36 -8.22 1.53 -3.19
C LEU A 36 -8.16 0.11 -3.72
N GLU A 37 -7.82 -0.10 -4.99
CA GLU A 37 -7.64 -1.43 -5.58
C GLU A 37 -6.48 -2.19 -4.93
N LEU A 38 -5.36 -1.51 -4.69
CA LEU A 38 -4.21 -2.10 -4.03
C LEU A 38 -4.54 -2.49 -2.58
N VAL A 39 -5.14 -1.58 -1.80
CA VAL A 39 -5.56 -1.89 -0.42
C VAL A 39 -6.56 -3.04 -0.38
N ARG A 40 -7.51 -3.11 -1.33
CA ARG A 40 -8.45 -4.24 -1.43
C ARG A 40 -7.74 -5.56 -1.74
N THR A 41 -6.74 -5.53 -2.61
CA THR A 41 -5.95 -6.72 -2.98
C THR A 41 -5.21 -7.28 -1.76
N HIS A 42 -4.73 -6.41 -0.86
CA HIS A 42 -4.00 -6.79 0.34
C HIS A 42 -4.85 -6.79 1.62
N HIS A 43 -6.17 -6.64 1.52
CA HIS A 43 -7.07 -6.48 2.66
C HIS A 43 -7.00 -7.64 3.66
N ASP A 44 -6.89 -8.88 3.19
CA ASP A 44 -6.79 -10.05 4.07
C ASP A 44 -5.48 -10.02 4.86
N ARG A 45 -4.38 -9.61 4.22
CA ARG A 45 -3.08 -9.46 4.88
C ARG A 45 -3.09 -8.32 5.90
N ILE A 46 -3.73 -7.20 5.56
CA ILE A 46 -3.91 -6.07 6.48
C ILE A 46 -4.70 -6.51 7.72
N ASN A 47 -5.79 -7.26 7.54
CA ASN A 47 -6.58 -7.76 8.65
C ASN A 47 -5.82 -8.78 9.52
N GLU A 48 -5.04 -9.67 8.91
CA GLU A 48 -4.17 -10.58 9.65
C GLU A 48 -3.20 -9.78 10.55
N LEU A 49 -2.51 -8.80 9.98
CA LEU A 49 -1.59 -7.93 10.72
C LEU A 49 -2.29 -7.16 11.85
N TYR A 50 -3.48 -6.63 11.58
CA TYR A 50 -4.25 -5.88 12.58
C TYR A 50 -4.76 -6.79 13.72
N TYR A 51 -5.47 -7.87 13.39
CA TYR A 51 -6.15 -8.70 14.37
C TYR A 51 -5.24 -9.74 15.05
N GLU A 52 -4.28 -10.29 14.31
CA GLU A 52 -3.45 -11.41 14.79
C GLU A 52 -2.10 -10.93 15.32
N ASN A 53 -1.51 -9.88 14.73
CA ASN A 53 -0.19 -9.38 15.12
C ASN A 53 -0.25 -8.14 16.01
N GLY A 54 -1.45 -7.56 16.22
CA GLY A 54 -1.67 -6.44 17.13
C GLY A 54 -1.11 -5.10 16.63
N PHE A 55 -0.88 -4.96 15.32
CA PHE A 55 -0.53 -3.68 14.71
C PHE A 55 -1.70 -2.70 14.76
N SER A 56 -1.39 -1.41 14.78
CA SER A 56 -2.43 -0.42 14.48
C SER A 56 -2.90 -0.56 13.02
N ASP A 57 -4.08 -0.02 12.71
CA ASP A 57 -4.65 -0.04 11.37
C ASP A 57 -3.70 0.59 10.32
N ALA A 58 -3.03 1.70 10.68
CA ALA A 58 -2.06 2.37 9.82
C ALA A 58 -0.76 1.54 9.65
N GLU A 59 -0.24 0.94 10.72
CA GLU A 59 0.95 0.08 10.65
C GLU A 59 0.68 -1.21 9.86
N ALA A 60 -0.50 -1.80 10.02
CA ALA A 60 -0.91 -3.00 9.29
C ALA A 60 -1.00 -2.72 7.79
N GLU A 61 -1.57 -1.59 7.38
CA GLU A 61 -1.58 -1.15 5.98
C GLU A 61 -0.17 -0.89 5.46
N ALA A 62 0.63 -0.09 6.18
CA ALA A 62 1.99 0.24 5.77
C ALA A 62 2.87 -1.02 5.60
N LEU A 63 2.78 -1.98 6.52
CA LEU A 63 3.55 -3.22 6.45
C LEU A 63 3.07 -4.13 5.32
N ALA A 64 1.76 -4.23 5.08
CA ALA A 64 1.24 -5.01 3.95
C ALA A 64 1.68 -4.41 2.60
N LEU A 65 1.77 -3.08 2.50
CA LEU A 65 2.27 -2.39 1.31
C LEU A 65 3.77 -2.62 1.10
N ASP A 66 4.57 -2.57 2.17
CA ASP A 66 6.01 -2.91 2.11
C ASP A 66 6.24 -4.37 1.66
N GLU A 67 5.50 -5.31 2.24
CA GLU A 67 5.52 -6.73 1.83
C GLU A 67 5.12 -6.94 0.36
N ALA A 68 4.27 -6.06 -0.17
CA ALA A 68 3.85 -6.04 -1.57
C ALA A 68 4.88 -5.40 -2.52
N GLY A 69 6.00 -4.88 -2.01
CA GLY A 69 7.03 -4.19 -2.78
C GLY A 69 6.67 -2.74 -3.13
N VAL A 70 5.76 -2.12 -2.40
CA VAL A 70 5.46 -0.70 -2.53
C VAL A 70 6.55 0.10 -1.82
N THR A 71 7.14 1.06 -2.53
CA THR A 71 8.13 1.99 -1.97
C THR A 71 7.52 2.90 -0.91
N PRO A 72 8.32 3.50 0.00
CA PRO A 72 7.81 4.46 0.98
C PRO A 72 7.00 5.60 0.35
N ALA A 73 7.46 6.18 -0.76
CA ALA A 73 6.73 7.23 -1.47
C ALA A 73 5.38 6.72 -2.05
N GLY A 74 5.37 5.49 -2.57
CA GLY A 74 4.15 4.83 -3.03
C GLY A 74 3.17 4.57 -1.88
N ALA A 75 3.67 4.14 -0.72
CA ALA A 75 2.85 3.88 0.46
C ALA A 75 2.27 5.19 1.02
N THR A 76 3.04 6.27 1.06
CA THR A 76 2.52 7.61 1.39
C THR A 76 1.39 8.02 0.46
N LEU A 77 1.57 7.85 -0.85
CA LEU A 77 0.54 8.17 -1.84
C LEU A 77 -0.73 7.34 -1.64
N VAL A 78 -0.60 6.04 -1.41
CA VAL A 78 -1.75 5.15 -1.20
C VAL A 78 -2.51 5.53 0.06
N MET A 79 -1.82 5.62 1.19
CA MET A 79 -2.43 5.85 2.49
C MET A 79 -3.09 7.23 2.61
N THR A 80 -2.49 8.26 2.01
CA THR A 80 -3.10 9.60 1.94
C THR A 80 -4.31 9.62 1.00
N ALA A 81 -4.22 8.97 -0.17
CA ALA A 81 -5.34 8.88 -1.12
C ALA A 81 -6.55 8.09 -0.57
N THR A 82 -6.32 7.11 0.32
CA THR A 82 -7.37 6.38 1.03
C THR A 82 -7.90 7.12 2.25
N GLY A 83 -7.32 8.27 2.60
CA GLY A 83 -7.87 9.22 3.56
C GLY A 83 -7.21 9.22 4.94
N ARG A 84 -6.02 8.64 5.08
CA ARG A 84 -5.22 8.77 6.31
C ARG A 84 -4.58 10.16 6.40
N SER A 85 -4.34 10.62 7.62
CA SER A 85 -3.64 11.87 7.87
C SER A 85 -2.13 11.71 7.64
N ASP A 86 -1.45 12.79 7.27
CA ASP A 86 0.00 12.76 7.03
C ASP A 86 0.77 12.29 8.28
N ASP A 87 0.33 12.72 9.48
CA ASP A 87 0.92 12.32 10.76
C ASP A 87 0.81 10.79 11.00
N ASP A 88 -0.36 10.20 10.71
CA ASP A 88 -0.56 8.75 10.86
C ASP A 88 0.30 7.96 9.86
N VAL A 89 0.46 8.51 8.64
CA VAL A 89 1.28 7.91 7.58
C VAL A 89 2.75 7.94 7.96
N GLU A 90 3.26 9.08 8.41
CA GLU A 90 4.66 9.24 8.83
C GLU A 90 4.99 8.25 9.96
N ALA A 91 4.17 8.23 11.02
CA ALA A 91 4.38 7.33 12.15
C ALA A 91 4.35 5.84 11.75
N ALA A 92 3.46 5.45 10.84
CA ALA A 92 3.36 4.07 10.37
C ALA A 92 4.59 3.66 9.54
N LEU A 93 5.05 4.52 8.64
CA LEU A 93 6.21 4.23 7.79
C LEU A 93 7.53 4.21 8.58
N GLU A 94 7.68 5.07 9.59
CA GLU A 94 8.80 4.99 10.52
C GLU A 94 8.82 3.65 11.27
N SER A 95 7.67 3.21 11.82
CA SER A 95 7.53 1.92 12.52
C SER A 95 7.89 0.72 11.62
N VAL A 96 7.52 0.76 10.34
CA VAL A 96 7.88 -0.29 9.38
C VAL A 96 9.36 -0.26 9.06
N THR A 97 9.93 0.91 8.79
CA THR A 97 11.36 1.08 8.44
C THR A 97 12.28 0.60 9.55
N ASP A 98 12.00 0.99 10.80
CA ASP A 98 12.77 0.57 11.97
C ASP A 98 12.75 -0.95 12.16
N ARG A 99 11.67 -1.61 11.73
CA ARG A 99 11.46 -3.04 11.86
C ARG A 99 12.12 -3.85 10.74
N THR A 100 12.11 -3.35 9.50
CA THR A 100 12.69 -4.04 8.34
C THR A 100 14.19 -3.82 8.18
N ALA A 101 14.75 -2.82 8.86
CA ALA A 101 16.19 -2.56 8.91
C ALA A 101 16.97 -3.44 9.92
N ALA A 102 16.28 -4.21 10.77
CA ALA A 102 16.84 -5.03 11.85
C ALA A 102 17.03 -6.50 11.45
#